data_AF-A0A2X2X112-F1
#
_entry.id   AF-A0A2X2X112-F1
#
_cell.length_a   1.000
_cell.length_b   1.000
_cell.length_c   1.000
_cell.angle_alpha   90.00
_cell.angle_beta   90.00
_cell.angle_gamma   90.00
#
_symmetry.space_group_name_H-M   'P 1'
#
loop_
_entity.id
_entity.type
_entity.pdbx_description
1 polymer ?
#
loop_
_entity_poly.entity_id
_entity_poly.type
_entity_poly.pdbx_seq_one_letter_code
_entity_poly.pdbx_strand_id
1 'polypeptide(L)'
;MKKLVLLSSFLFMITSCHNEGTEDVSSLEKNSNITASKTAQKKTSNNTIVTLSMDPVTPLCYNSILDNRNVQLHISQPAPYDIQFKLTLKQKALGGYLSVPNPWVMVIIPKGETWATLDTACQLESFISCGKYTEIKTANFRLTVTSAKYFSAPGETFNYEFNNGVNTYDFAHQVSCLGGGWNPDEPK
;
A
#
# COMPACT_ATOMS: atom_id res chain seq x y z
N MET A 1 -9.36 47.32 -49.06
CA MET A 1 -8.33 46.38 -49.55
C MET A 1 -8.77 44.98 -49.18
N LYS A 2 -9.13 44.14 -50.17
CA LYS A 2 -9.59 42.76 -50.04
C LYS A 2 -8.57 41.86 -50.74
N LYS A 3 -8.11 40.79 -50.06
CA LYS A 3 -7.73 39.45 -50.57
C LYS A 3 -6.66 38.82 -49.66
N LEU A 4 -7.00 37.67 -49.08
CA LEU A 4 -6.16 36.49 -48.75
C LEU A 4 -6.96 35.68 -47.71
N VAL A 5 -7.10 34.36 -47.68
CA VAL A 5 -6.95 33.20 -48.58
C VAL A 5 -7.87 32.14 -47.96
N LEU A 6 -8.48 31.30 -48.78
CA LEU A 6 -9.44 30.26 -48.44
C LEU A 6 -8.78 28.90 -48.70
N LEU A 7 -8.82 27.94 -47.76
CA LEU A 7 -8.61 26.48 -47.96
C LEU A 7 -8.83 25.78 -46.60
N SER A 8 -9.99 25.21 -46.32
CA SER A 8 -10.58 23.91 -46.74
C SER A 8 -10.35 22.79 -45.72
N SER A 9 -11.45 22.34 -45.15
CA SER A 9 -11.64 21.21 -44.24
C SER A 9 -11.30 19.87 -44.88
N PHE A 10 -10.65 18.97 -44.14
CA PHE A 10 -10.82 17.51 -44.30
C PHE A 10 -10.34 16.82 -43.00
N LEU A 11 -11.27 16.36 -42.17
CA LEU A 11 -10.96 15.42 -41.09
C LEU A 11 -11.46 14.04 -41.52
N PHE A 12 -10.52 13.14 -41.81
CA PHE A 12 -10.79 11.74 -42.15
C PHE A 12 -11.19 10.98 -40.89
N MET A 13 -12.45 10.53 -40.82
CA MET A 13 -12.86 9.42 -39.96
C MET A 13 -12.53 8.12 -40.69
N ILE A 14 -11.74 7.25 -40.07
CA ILE A 14 -11.62 5.85 -40.49
C ILE A 14 -11.98 4.98 -39.29
N THR A 15 -13.17 4.41 -39.35
CA THR A 15 -13.58 3.26 -38.54
C THR A 15 -13.17 1.98 -39.28
N SER A 16 -12.66 0.99 -38.56
CA SER A 16 -12.54 -0.37 -39.07
C SER A 16 -12.94 -1.34 -37.96
N CYS A 17 -14.10 -1.98 -38.16
CA CYS A 17 -14.49 -3.18 -37.47
C CYS A 17 -13.69 -4.37 -38.02
N HIS A 18 -13.18 -5.23 -37.15
CA HIS A 18 -13.17 -6.65 -37.46
C HIS A 18 -13.48 -7.48 -36.20
N ASN A 19 -14.09 -8.62 -36.50
CA ASN A 19 -15.04 -9.39 -35.71
C ASN A 19 -14.36 -10.63 -35.08
N GLU A 20 -15.17 -11.49 -34.45
CA GLU A 20 -14.87 -12.84 -33.91
C GLU A 20 -14.34 -12.82 -32.46
N GLY A 21 -14.88 -13.52 -31.46
CA GLY A 21 -15.93 -14.52 -31.30
C GLY A 21 -15.63 -15.24 -29.97
N THR A 22 -16.55 -15.27 -28.98
CA THR A 22 -17.20 -16.50 -28.42
C THR A 22 -16.39 -17.78 -28.67
N GLU A 23 -15.92 -18.60 -27.73
CA GLU A 23 -16.26 -19.04 -26.36
C GLU A 23 -14.89 -19.44 -25.69
N ASP A 24 -14.69 -19.70 -24.40
CA ASP A 24 -15.34 -20.71 -23.59
C ASP A 24 -14.77 -20.68 -22.15
N VAL A 25 -15.55 -21.19 -21.22
CA VAL A 25 -15.33 -21.21 -19.78
C VAL A 25 -14.62 -22.51 -19.36
N SER A 26 -13.62 -22.38 -18.50
CA SER A 26 -13.10 -23.39 -17.55
C SER A 26 -12.39 -24.64 -18.11
N SER A 27 -11.13 -24.82 -17.69
CA SER A 27 -10.74 -26.09 -17.06
C SER A 27 -9.64 -25.84 -16.03
N LEU A 28 -9.96 -26.22 -14.80
CA LEU A 28 -9.11 -26.29 -13.63
C LEU A 28 -8.22 -27.55 -13.73
N GLU A 29 -6.97 -27.42 -13.27
CA GLU A 29 -6.07 -28.49 -12.78
C GLU A 29 -5.56 -29.52 -13.83
N LYS A 30 -4.29 -29.92 -13.91
CA LYS A 30 -3.34 -30.27 -12.84
C LYS A 30 -1.94 -30.53 -13.42
N ASN A 31 -0.91 -30.21 -12.64
CA ASN A 31 0.49 -30.68 -12.67
C ASN A 31 1.39 -30.39 -13.89
N SER A 32 2.28 -29.41 -13.73
CA SER A 32 3.71 -29.65 -13.99
C SER A 32 4.56 -28.82 -13.02
N ASN A 33 5.17 -29.53 -12.08
CA ASN A 33 6.30 -29.07 -11.30
C ASN A 33 7.49 -28.83 -12.27
N ILE A 34 8.39 -27.89 -11.93
CA ILE A 34 9.75 -27.67 -12.49
C ILE A 34 9.91 -26.52 -13.52
N THR A 35 10.35 -25.39 -12.96
CA THR A 35 11.48 -24.53 -13.38
C THR A 35 11.37 -23.66 -14.64
N ALA A 36 11.17 -22.36 -14.40
CA ALA A 36 12.10 -21.33 -14.86
C ALA A 36 11.97 -20.12 -13.92
N SER A 37 12.86 -20.05 -12.92
CA SER A 37 13.25 -18.76 -12.36
C SER A 37 13.70 -17.92 -13.56
N LYS A 38 12.85 -16.99 -14.00
CA LYS A 38 13.33 -15.85 -14.76
C LYS A 38 14.17 -15.06 -13.77
N THR A 39 15.43 -15.49 -13.63
CA THR A 39 16.49 -14.65 -13.11
C THR A 39 16.57 -13.50 -14.09
N ALA A 40 15.73 -12.49 -13.88
CA ALA A 40 15.98 -11.18 -14.41
C ALA A 40 17.41 -10.91 -13.96
N GLN A 41 18.34 -10.81 -14.92
CA GLN A 41 19.66 -10.27 -14.68
C GLN A 41 19.41 -8.89 -14.10
N LYS A 42 19.36 -8.82 -12.76
CA LYS A 42 19.34 -7.58 -12.02
C LYS A 42 20.67 -6.96 -12.42
N LYS A 43 20.63 -5.93 -13.26
CA LYS A 43 21.71 -4.93 -13.24
C LYS A 43 21.99 -4.71 -11.76
N THR A 44 23.23 -4.92 -11.36
CA THR A 44 23.73 -4.69 -10.00
C THR A 44 23.48 -3.23 -9.66
N SER A 45 22.23 -2.96 -9.30
CA SER A 45 21.72 -1.75 -8.73
C SER A 45 22.21 -1.82 -7.30
N ASN A 46 23.12 -0.94 -6.93
CA ASN A 46 23.58 -0.77 -5.55
C ASN A 46 22.46 -0.21 -4.63
N ASN A 47 21.19 -0.28 -5.05
CA ASN A 47 20.07 0.22 -4.30
C ASN A 47 19.69 -0.77 -3.20
N THR A 48 19.44 -0.24 -2.02
CA THR A 48 18.84 -1.00 -0.92
C THR A 48 17.40 -1.34 -1.28
N ILE A 49 17.01 -2.62 -1.23
CA ILE A 49 15.64 -3.04 -1.47
C ILE A 49 14.86 -2.85 -0.18
N VAL A 50 13.74 -2.12 -0.25
CA VAL A 50 12.79 -1.92 0.84
C VAL A 50 11.61 -2.86 0.67
N THR A 51 11.19 -3.50 1.75
CA THR A 51 9.97 -4.32 1.82
C THR A 51 9.15 -3.94 3.04
N LEU A 52 7.82 -3.98 2.93
CA LEU A 52 6.91 -3.86 4.06
C LEU A 52 6.18 -5.19 4.25
N SER A 53 6.03 -5.63 5.49
CA SER A 53 5.33 -6.87 5.84
C SER A 53 4.60 -6.72 7.17
N MET A 54 3.74 -7.67 7.53
CA MET A 54 3.17 -7.73 8.89
C MET A 54 4.18 -8.37 9.86
N ASP A 55 4.28 -7.83 11.07
CA ASP A 55 5.11 -8.29 12.19
C ASP A 55 4.60 -9.64 12.73
N PRO A 56 5.48 -10.59 13.09
CA PRO A 56 5.11 -11.85 13.75
C PRO A 56 4.69 -11.78 15.24
N VAL A 57 4.32 -10.59 15.80
CA VAL A 57 3.54 -10.33 17.08
C VAL A 57 4.41 -9.68 18.19
N THR A 58 4.03 -8.59 18.89
CA THR A 58 2.94 -8.54 19.92
C THR A 58 2.35 -7.14 20.23
N PRO A 59 1.19 -6.79 19.65
CA PRO A 59 0.26 -5.77 20.11
C PRO A 59 -0.94 -6.36 20.88
N LEU A 60 -1.46 -5.61 21.87
CA LEU A 60 -2.76 -5.85 22.51
C LEU A 60 -3.50 -4.52 22.63
N CYS A 61 -4.58 -4.39 21.87
CA CYS A 61 -5.41 -3.18 21.81
C CYS A 61 -6.77 -3.45 22.48
N TYR A 62 -7.45 -2.42 22.93
CA TYR A 62 -8.75 -2.55 23.59
C TYR A 62 -9.80 -2.94 22.54
N ASN A 63 -10.24 -4.20 22.55
CA ASN A 63 -11.25 -4.79 21.66
C ASN A 63 -10.78 -5.29 20.26
N SER A 64 -9.52 -5.12 19.82
CA SER A 64 -9.02 -5.83 18.62
C SER A 64 -8.39 -7.18 18.98
N ILE A 65 -9.23 -8.23 18.89
CA ILE A 65 -8.83 -9.63 19.12
C ILE A 65 -8.38 -10.29 17.80
N LEU A 66 -8.59 -9.66 16.64
CA LEU A 66 -8.54 -10.33 15.33
C LEU A 66 -7.27 -10.05 14.50
N ASP A 67 -6.83 -8.80 14.39
CA ASP A 67 -5.60 -8.47 13.64
C ASP A 67 -4.70 -7.57 14.48
N ASN A 68 -3.99 -8.19 15.42
CA ASN A 68 -3.02 -7.54 16.27
C ASN A 68 -1.61 -7.64 15.66
N ARG A 69 -1.41 -7.20 14.41
CA ARG A 69 -0.07 -7.21 13.83
C ARG A 69 0.31 -5.80 13.43
N ASN A 70 1.50 -5.41 13.86
CA ASN A 70 2.14 -4.19 13.38
C ASN A 70 2.70 -4.42 11.98
N VAL A 71 3.05 -3.34 11.29
CA VAL A 71 3.77 -3.42 10.02
C VAL A 71 5.26 -3.32 10.31
N GLN A 72 6.09 -4.12 9.67
CA GLN A 72 7.54 -3.99 9.69
C GLN A 72 8.05 -3.45 8.37
N LEU A 73 9.00 -2.52 8.45
CA LEU A 73 9.76 -2.01 7.32
C LEU A 73 11.12 -2.69 7.33
N HIS A 74 11.45 -3.39 6.24
CA HIS A 74 12.68 -4.15 6.04
C HIS A 74 13.54 -3.51 4.95
N ILE A 75 14.86 -3.61 5.11
CA ILE A 75 15.86 -3.26 4.10
C ILE A 75 16.76 -4.47 3.81
N SER A 76 17.21 -4.61 2.57
CA SER A 76 17.95 -5.80 2.11
C SER A 76 19.33 -6.01 2.74
N GLN A 77 19.90 -4.98 3.37
CA GLN A 77 21.24 -5.00 3.95
C GLN A 77 21.26 -4.12 5.21
N PRO A 78 22.12 -4.43 6.19
CA PRO A 78 22.28 -3.61 7.39
C PRO A 78 22.51 -2.14 7.05
N ALA A 79 21.81 -1.24 7.75
CA ALA A 79 21.88 0.18 7.49
C ALA A 79 23.29 0.72 7.79
N PRO A 80 23.98 1.39 6.84
CA PRO A 80 25.32 1.93 7.09
C PRO A 80 25.29 3.15 8.02
N TYR A 81 24.15 3.83 8.09
CA TYR A 81 23.82 4.97 8.95
C TYR A 81 22.34 4.87 9.34
N ASP A 82 21.88 5.68 10.29
CA ASP A 82 20.46 5.77 10.61
C ASP A 82 19.66 6.27 9.40
N ILE A 83 18.63 5.52 9.01
CA ILE A 83 17.76 5.84 7.87
C ILE A 83 16.40 6.28 8.41
N GLN A 84 15.98 7.48 8.04
CA GLN A 84 14.65 7.99 8.33
C GLN A 84 13.73 7.77 7.13
N PHE A 85 12.62 7.06 7.36
CA PHE A 85 11.53 6.91 6.42
C PHE A 85 10.32 7.77 6.84
N LYS A 86 9.70 8.43 5.87
CA LYS A 86 8.42 9.13 6.06
C LYS A 86 7.30 8.37 5.36
N LEU A 87 6.29 7.97 6.13
CA LEU A 87 5.17 7.20 5.62
C LEU A 87 3.85 7.96 5.75
N THR A 88 3.00 7.78 4.74
CA THR A 88 1.61 8.23 4.77
C THR A 88 0.69 7.04 4.72
N LEU A 89 -0.42 7.13 5.44
CA LEU A 89 -1.50 6.15 5.43
C LEU A 89 -2.70 6.71 4.68
N LYS A 90 -3.33 5.87 3.87
CA LYS A 90 -4.65 6.13 3.31
C LYS A 90 -5.59 4.98 3.60
N GLN A 91 -6.84 5.29 3.93
CA GLN A 91 -7.90 4.30 4.08
C GLN A 91 -8.71 4.21 2.79
N LYS A 92 -8.99 3.00 2.33
CA LYS A 92 -9.86 2.77 1.17
C LYS A 92 -11.31 3.13 1.53
N ALA A 93 -11.91 3.99 0.73
CA ALA A 93 -13.32 4.37 0.79
C ALA A 93 -14.02 4.07 -0.54
N LEU A 94 -15.34 4.19 -0.58
CA LEU A 94 -16.11 4.09 -1.83
C LEU A 94 -15.62 5.18 -2.80
N GLY A 95 -14.98 4.78 -3.90
CA GLY A 95 -14.43 5.68 -4.92
C GLY A 95 -12.93 6.02 -4.80
N GLY A 96 -12.18 5.49 -3.82
CA GLY A 96 -10.73 5.70 -3.78
C GLY A 96 -10.09 5.53 -2.40
N TYR A 97 -8.99 6.26 -2.17
CA TYR A 97 -8.25 6.27 -0.91
C TYR A 97 -8.29 7.66 -0.29
N LEU A 98 -8.83 7.78 0.92
CA LEU A 98 -8.84 9.02 1.70
C LEU A 98 -7.57 9.11 2.55
N SER A 99 -6.89 10.26 2.49
CA SER A 99 -5.67 10.47 3.28
C SER A 99 -6.00 10.62 4.76
N VAL A 100 -5.30 9.85 5.60
CA VAL A 100 -5.17 10.10 7.04
C VAL A 100 -4.17 11.26 7.21
N PRO A 101 -4.23 12.09 8.28
CA PRO A 101 -3.29 13.22 8.46
C PRO A 101 -1.81 12.85 8.24
N ASN A 102 -1.05 13.74 7.59
CA ASN A 102 0.32 13.53 7.10
C ASN A 102 1.36 14.36 7.89
N PRO A 103 2.55 13.83 8.25
CA PRO A 103 2.96 12.43 8.17
C PRO A 103 2.19 11.61 9.18
N TRP A 104 1.77 10.41 8.77
CA TRP A 104 1.15 9.50 9.73
C TRP A 104 2.21 8.98 10.70
N VAL A 105 3.38 8.60 10.17
CA VAL A 105 4.50 8.14 10.99
C VAL A 105 5.85 8.41 10.34
N MET A 106 6.85 8.68 11.18
CA MET A 106 8.26 8.65 10.82
C MET A 106 8.91 7.45 11.50
N VAL A 107 9.65 6.66 10.74
CA VAL A 107 10.30 5.44 11.21
C VAL A 107 11.79 5.58 11.02
N ILE A 108 12.56 5.16 12.01
CA ILE A 108 14.03 5.14 11.94
C ILE A 108 14.47 3.68 11.95
N ILE A 109 15.23 3.29 10.94
CA ILE A 109 16.03 2.05 10.99
C ILE A 109 17.43 2.46 11.47
N PRO A 110 17.85 2.06 12.68
CA PRO A 110 19.17 2.40 13.20
C PRO A 110 20.30 1.79 12.37
N LYS A 111 21.48 2.41 12.44
CA LYS A 111 22.70 1.84 11.88
C LYS A 111 22.92 0.40 12.38
N GLY A 112 23.26 -0.49 11.45
CA GLY A 112 23.50 -1.91 11.70
C GLY A 112 22.24 -2.77 11.66
N GLU A 113 21.06 -2.17 11.73
CA GLU A 113 19.79 -2.90 11.67
C GLU A 113 19.29 -3.07 10.24
N THR A 114 18.39 -4.04 10.07
CA THR A 114 17.76 -4.35 8.77
C THR A 114 16.26 -4.10 8.76
N TRP A 115 15.67 -3.74 9.91
CA TRP A 115 14.23 -3.54 10.01
C TRP A 115 13.85 -2.59 11.14
N ALA A 116 12.61 -2.11 11.10
CA ALA A 116 11.96 -1.40 12.20
C ALA A 116 10.46 -1.70 12.18
N THR A 117 9.84 -1.75 13.36
CA THR A 117 8.39 -1.94 13.52
C THR A 117 7.66 -0.60 13.52
N LEU A 118 6.50 -0.57 12.86
CA LEU A 118 5.56 0.53 12.82
C LEU A 118 4.37 0.17 13.71
N ASP A 119 4.18 0.95 14.78
CA ASP A 119 3.08 0.78 15.74
C ASP A 119 1.73 1.18 15.12
N THR A 120 1.19 0.28 14.30
CA THR A 120 0.01 0.52 13.46
C THR A 120 -1.24 -0.12 14.06
N ALA A 121 -1.13 -1.30 14.68
CA ALA A 121 -2.29 -2.11 15.07
C ALA A 121 -3.32 -1.33 15.90
N CYS A 122 -2.90 -0.71 17.01
CA CYS A 122 -3.84 0.01 17.87
C CYS A 122 -4.25 1.39 17.33
N GLN A 123 -3.39 2.01 16.50
CA GLN A 123 -3.72 3.31 15.90
C GLN A 123 -4.85 3.17 14.87
N LEU A 124 -4.88 2.03 14.16
CA LEU A 124 -5.82 1.79 13.08
C LEU A 124 -7.27 1.60 13.54
N GLU A 125 -7.49 1.13 14.78
CA GLU A 125 -8.82 0.94 15.35
C GLU A 125 -9.66 2.22 15.26
N SER A 126 -9.05 3.38 15.55
CA SER A 126 -9.72 4.68 15.54
C SER A 126 -10.26 5.10 14.16
N PHE A 127 -9.74 4.52 13.07
CA PHE A 127 -10.19 4.81 11.71
C PHE A 127 -11.29 3.84 11.23
N ILE A 128 -11.61 2.80 12.00
CA ILE A 128 -12.67 1.84 11.67
C ILE A 128 -13.91 2.16 12.48
N SER A 129 -14.86 2.88 11.86
CA SER A 129 -16.10 3.27 12.53
C SER A 129 -16.99 2.07 12.83
N CYS A 130 -17.11 1.69 14.10
CA CYS A 130 -18.04 0.66 14.57
C CYS A 130 -19.51 1.11 14.52
N GLY A 131 -20.42 0.21 14.18
CA GLY A 131 -21.86 0.46 14.19
C GLY A 131 -22.51 0.23 15.56
N LYS A 132 -23.84 0.20 15.57
CA LYS A 132 -24.65 0.02 16.79
C LYS A 132 -24.61 -1.41 17.34
N TYR A 133 -24.46 -2.40 16.45
CA TYR A 133 -24.50 -3.82 16.79
C TYR A 133 -23.08 -4.39 16.91
N THR A 134 -22.97 -5.54 17.59
CA THR A 134 -21.74 -6.32 17.59
C THR A 134 -21.45 -6.84 16.18
N GLU A 135 -20.30 -6.47 15.62
CA GLU A 135 -19.93 -6.83 14.25
C GLU A 135 -18.40 -6.88 14.07
N ILE A 136 -17.93 -7.62 13.07
CA ILE A 136 -16.51 -7.58 12.66
C ILE A 136 -16.42 -6.64 11.47
N LYS A 137 -15.62 -5.57 11.59
CA LYS A 137 -15.34 -4.67 10.47
C LYS A 137 -13.95 -4.88 9.95
N THR A 138 -13.83 -4.84 8.63
CA THR A 138 -12.55 -4.83 7.93
C THR A 138 -12.40 -3.50 7.21
N ALA A 139 -11.29 -2.81 7.44
CA ALA A 139 -10.88 -1.67 6.63
C ALA A 139 -9.60 -2.02 5.85
N ASN A 140 -9.49 -1.45 4.65
CA ASN A 140 -8.32 -1.63 3.80
C ASN A 140 -7.49 -0.35 3.85
N PHE A 141 -6.19 -0.51 3.99
CA PHE A 141 -5.25 0.58 4.15
C PHE A 141 -4.14 0.49 3.11
N ARG A 142 -3.60 1.64 2.74
CA ARG A 142 -2.40 1.77 1.91
C ARG A 142 -1.37 2.59 2.66
N LEU A 143 -0.23 1.97 2.95
CA LEU A 143 0.98 2.68 3.34
C LEU A 143 1.74 3.12 2.10
N THR A 144 2.34 4.31 2.15
CA THR A 144 3.20 4.82 1.09
C THR A 144 4.44 5.44 1.70
N VAL A 145 5.62 4.99 1.29
CA VAL A 145 6.87 5.68 1.63
C VAL A 145 7.02 6.86 0.70
N THR A 146 6.99 8.06 1.28
CA THR A 146 7.07 9.33 0.56
C THR A 146 8.49 9.87 0.49
N SER A 147 9.34 9.47 1.43
CA SER A 147 10.74 9.89 1.51
C SER A 147 11.52 8.87 2.34
N ALA A 148 12.77 8.64 1.95
CA ALA A 148 13.75 8.00 2.79
C ALA A 148 15.09 8.72 2.64
N LYS A 149 15.79 8.95 3.75
CA LYS A 149 17.07 9.67 3.78
C LYS A 149 17.92 9.23 4.96
N TYR A 150 19.22 9.40 4.87
CA TYR A 150 20.07 9.30 6.05
C TYR A 150 19.85 10.49 6.99
N PHE A 151 19.78 10.23 8.30
CA PHE A 151 19.50 11.25 9.32
C PHE A 151 20.74 12.11 9.64
N SER A 152 21.96 11.55 9.52
CA SER A 152 23.21 12.23 9.92
C SER A 152 24.43 11.75 9.12
N ALA A 153 24.29 11.68 7.79
CA ALA A 153 25.39 11.38 6.88
C ALA A 153 25.51 12.49 5.81
N PRO A 154 26.23 13.59 6.10
CA PRO A 154 26.37 14.71 5.17
C PRO A 154 27.02 14.27 3.86
N GLY A 155 26.39 14.58 2.72
CA GLY A 155 26.90 14.22 1.39
C GLY A 155 26.48 12.84 0.89
N GLU A 156 25.93 11.98 1.75
CA GLU A 156 25.46 10.65 1.38
C GLU A 156 23.98 10.68 0.96
N THR A 157 23.68 10.03 -0.16
CA THR A 157 22.30 9.88 -0.64
C THR A 157 21.84 8.45 -0.38
N PHE A 158 20.72 8.30 0.32
CA PHE A 158 20.11 6.99 0.49
C PHE A 158 19.36 6.59 -0.78
N ASN A 159 19.95 5.69 -1.56
CA ASN A 159 19.33 5.11 -2.74
C ASN A 159 18.61 3.82 -2.37
N TYR A 160 17.30 3.80 -2.58
CA TYR A 160 16.48 2.63 -2.33
C TYR A 160 15.51 2.37 -3.47
N GLU A 161 15.12 1.11 -3.60
CA GLU A 161 14.06 0.65 -4.48
C GLU A 161 13.10 -0.22 -3.68
N PHE A 162 11.83 -0.24 -4.07
CA PHE A 162 10.89 -1.18 -3.48
C PHE A 162 10.95 -2.54 -4.16
N ASN A 163 10.70 -3.59 -3.39
CA ASN A 163 10.40 -4.88 -3.99
C ASN A 163 9.17 -4.73 -4.91
N ASN A 164 9.30 -5.08 -6.19
CA ASN A 164 8.32 -4.84 -7.28
C ASN A 164 8.17 -3.38 -7.79
N GLY A 165 9.05 -2.45 -7.39
CA GLY A 165 9.11 -1.11 -7.97
C GLY A 165 7.99 -0.14 -7.58
N VAL A 166 7.13 -0.51 -6.63
CA VAL A 166 6.05 0.34 -6.13
C VAL A 166 6.29 0.68 -4.66
N ASN A 167 6.24 1.96 -4.31
CA ASN A 167 6.48 2.45 -2.94
C ASN A 167 5.28 2.36 -2.00
N THR A 168 4.35 1.44 -2.28
CA THR A 168 3.10 1.30 -1.55
C THR A 168 2.92 -0.12 -1.04
N TYR A 169 2.28 -0.25 0.11
CA TYR A 169 1.91 -1.52 0.71
C TYR A 169 0.43 -1.49 1.11
N ASP A 170 -0.36 -2.35 0.49
CA ASP A 170 -1.77 -2.51 0.77
C ASP A 170 -1.99 -3.64 1.78
N PHE A 171 -2.82 -3.40 2.79
CA PHE A 171 -3.18 -4.41 3.78
C PHE A 171 -4.61 -4.19 4.31
N ALA A 172 -5.20 -5.24 4.84
CA ALA A 172 -6.48 -5.17 5.54
C ALA A 172 -6.25 -5.26 7.04
N HIS A 173 -7.10 -4.59 7.82
CA HIS A 173 -7.11 -4.65 9.27
C HIS A 173 -8.53 -4.91 9.77
N GLN A 174 -8.66 -5.82 10.74
CA GLN A 174 -9.94 -6.27 11.28
C GLN A 174 -10.10 -5.85 12.74
N VAL A 175 -11.27 -5.30 13.07
CA VAL A 175 -11.63 -4.90 14.43
C VAL A 175 -12.95 -5.57 14.82
N SER A 176 -12.99 -6.10 16.05
CA SER A 176 -14.21 -6.60 16.66
C SER A 176 -14.94 -5.45 17.34
N CYS A 177 -16.03 -5.00 16.74
CA CYS A 177 -16.89 -3.99 17.29
C CYS A 177 -17.87 -4.63 18.26
N LEU A 178 -17.85 -4.24 19.53
CA LEU A 178 -18.76 -4.80 20.55
C LEU A 178 -20.19 -4.21 20.47
N GLY A 179 -20.41 -3.14 19.70
CA GLY A 179 -21.67 -2.38 19.69
C GLY A 179 -21.83 -1.50 20.94
N GLY A 180 -22.95 -0.80 21.06
CA GLY A 180 -23.28 -0.03 22.28
C GLY A 180 -23.40 1.49 22.12
N GLY A 181 -23.57 2.02 20.91
CA GLY A 181 -24.00 3.41 20.74
C GLY A 181 -25.37 3.63 21.38
N TRP A 182 -25.46 4.51 22.37
CA TRP A 182 -26.73 4.86 23.03
C TRP A 182 -27.77 5.33 22.01
N ASN A 183 -28.97 4.75 22.06
CA ASN A 183 -30.08 5.06 21.16
C ASN A 183 -31.20 5.77 21.95
N PRO A 184 -31.41 7.09 21.78
CA PRO A 184 -32.52 7.81 22.44
C PRO A 184 -33.90 7.29 22.03
N ASP A 185 -33.99 6.64 20.87
CA ASP A 185 -35.23 6.21 20.25
C ASP A 185 -35.54 4.71 20.45
N GLU A 186 -34.76 4.00 21.28
CA GLU A 186 -35.10 2.64 21.68
C GLU A 186 -36.15 2.68 22.80
N PRO A 187 -37.34 2.07 22.60
CA PRO A 187 -38.36 2.03 23.65
C PRO A 187 -37.85 1.20 24.83
N LYS A 188 -38.01 1.75 26.03
CA LYS A 188 -37.70 1.09 27.31
C LYS A 188 -38.56 -0.15 27.56
#